data_AF-A0AAF3ELM4-F1
#
_entry.id   AF-A0AAF3ELM4-F1
#
_cell.length_a   1.000
_cell.length_b   1.000
_cell.length_c   1.000
_cell.angle_alpha   90.00
_cell.angle_beta   90.00
_cell.angle_gamma   90.00
#
_symmetry.space_group_name_H-M   'P 1'
#
loop_
_entity.id
_entity.type
_entity.pdbx_description
1 polymer ?
#
loop_
_entity_poly.entity_id
_entity_poly.type
_entity_poly.pdbx_seq_one_letter_code
_entity_poly.pdbx_strand_id
1 'polypeptide(L)'
;MLQTPFGLEDSDSENERFNRCSVHIQTWTYIHNGISTFVCLIAFIFGVMALLWPEWHEWLTLYKQYLAYARRADPILYWLCYKIFFISWIFIHVTHFMTIIVTIIGIQTIRPSLVFPQLIHLMVHLGLLTVLLAAVLIICSTAAKIAWFTLGLILIFMFPVCSNLYILVVFYEFIYEKYDALQAVLANTKQVHFKER
;
A
#
# COMPACT_ATOMS: atom_id res chain seq x y z
N MET A 1 50.39 14.00 -29.31
CA MET A 1 49.31 13.06 -28.97
C MET A 1 48.27 13.84 -28.20
N LEU A 2 47.13 14.11 -28.83
CA LEU A 2 45.98 14.78 -28.24
C LEU A 2 45.21 13.76 -27.39
N GLN A 3 45.08 14.04 -26.10
CA GLN A 3 44.23 13.29 -25.18
C GLN A 3 42.82 13.92 -25.28
N THR A 4 41.88 13.19 -25.87
CA THR A 4 40.48 13.62 -25.99
C THR A 4 39.79 13.60 -24.62
N PRO A 5 38.85 14.53 -24.35
CA PRO A 5 38.12 14.64 -23.08
C PRO A 5 36.98 13.61 -23.03
N PHE A 6 37.32 12.32 -22.98
CA PHE A 6 36.37 11.21 -23.14
C PHE A 6 35.66 10.77 -21.83
N GLY A 7 35.69 11.58 -20.77
CA GLY A 7 35.13 11.22 -19.46
C GLY A 7 33.93 12.04 -18.99
N LEU A 8 33.57 13.12 -19.69
CA LEU A 8 32.48 14.03 -19.31
C LEU A 8 31.14 13.69 -19.99
N GLU A 9 31.18 13.20 -21.23
CA GLU A 9 29.96 12.84 -21.98
C GLU A 9 29.22 11.64 -21.38
N ASP A 10 29.96 10.62 -20.93
CA ASP A 10 29.36 9.45 -20.28
C ASP A 10 28.78 9.81 -18.90
N SER A 11 29.46 10.66 -18.10
CA SER A 11 28.96 11.04 -16.78
C SER A 11 27.70 11.91 -16.83
N ASP A 12 27.59 12.80 -17.83
CA ASP A 12 26.43 13.66 -17.99
C ASP A 12 25.21 12.87 -18.50
N SER A 13 25.43 11.94 -19.44
CA SER A 13 24.36 11.07 -19.95
C SER A 13 23.84 10.08 -18.89
N GLU A 14 24.72 9.53 -18.05
CA GLU A 14 24.34 8.68 -16.92
C GLU A 14 23.54 9.47 -15.85
N ASN A 15 23.99 10.68 -15.52
CA ASN A 15 23.27 11.57 -14.60
C ASN A 15 21.87 11.93 -15.12
N GLU A 16 21.74 12.27 -16.41
CA GLU A 16 20.42 12.55 -17.00
C GLU A 16 19.49 11.32 -16.98
N ARG A 17 20.04 10.13 -17.26
CA ARG A 17 19.26 8.89 -17.25
C ARG A 17 18.80 8.54 -15.84
N PHE A 18 19.69 8.68 -14.86
CA PHE A 18 19.38 8.48 -13.45
C PHE A 18 18.35 9.49 -12.93
N ASN A 19 18.46 10.75 -13.34
CA ASN A 19 17.52 11.80 -12.94
C ASN A 19 16.12 11.57 -13.56
N ARG A 20 16.06 11.13 -14.82
CA ARG A 20 14.79 10.68 -15.44
C ARG A 20 14.18 9.49 -14.71
N CYS A 21 14.98 8.49 -14.34
CA CYS A 21 14.51 7.33 -13.59
C CYS A 21 13.96 7.75 -12.21
N SER A 22 14.67 8.61 -11.49
CA SER A 22 14.25 9.19 -10.20
C SER A 22 12.87 9.86 -10.29
N VAL A 23 12.70 10.77 -11.24
CA VAL A 23 11.44 11.50 -11.44
C VAL A 23 10.32 10.54 -11.83
N HIS A 24 10.63 9.53 -12.64
CA HIS A 24 9.67 8.52 -13.05
C HIS A 24 9.16 7.69 -11.87
N ILE A 25 10.05 7.14 -11.05
CA ILE A 25 9.67 6.34 -9.87
C ILE A 25 8.88 7.20 -8.88
N GLN A 26 9.32 8.42 -8.61
CA GLN A 26 8.61 9.35 -7.73
C GLN A 26 7.19 9.66 -8.23
N THR A 27 7.04 9.88 -9.54
CA THR A 27 5.73 10.11 -10.18
C THR A 27 4.81 8.90 -10.02
N TRP A 28 5.32 7.69 -10.26
CA TRP A 28 4.54 6.46 -10.05
C TRP A 28 4.12 6.29 -8.59
N THR A 29 4.99 6.59 -7.63
CA THR A 29 4.65 6.55 -6.20
C THR A 29 3.49 7.49 -5.89
N TYR A 30 3.47 8.71 -6.44
CA TYR A 30 2.35 9.63 -6.24
C TYR A 30 1.04 9.13 -6.90
N ILE A 31 1.13 8.58 -8.12
CA ILE A 31 -0.04 8.02 -8.81
C ILE A 31 -0.64 6.87 -8.00
N HIS A 32 0.19 5.90 -7.58
CA HIS A 32 -0.28 4.74 -6.81
C HIS A 32 -0.78 5.15 -5.42
N ASN A 33 -0.15 6.13 -4.76
CA ASN A 33 -0.68 6.69 -3.52
C ASN A 33 -2.04 7.36 -3.73
N GLY A 34 -2.24 8.11 -4.82
CA GLY A 34 -3.53 8.69 -5.18
C GLY A 34 -4.62 7.63 -5.42
N ILE A 35 -4.29 6.57 -6.15
CA ILE A 35 -5.18 5.42 -6.35
C ILE A 35 -5.52 4.76 -5.00
N SER A 36 -4.52 4.52 -4.15
CA SER A 36 -4.72 3.94 -2.82
C SER A 36 -5.58 4.83 -1.92
N THR A 37 -5.44 6.15 -1.99
CA THR A 37 -6.32 7.08 -1.28
C THR A 37 -7.76 6.94 -1.77
N PHE A 38 -8.00 6.91 -3.08
CA PHE A 38 -9.34 6.74 -3.64
C PHE A 38 -9.97 5.41 -3.20
N VAL A 39 -9.20 4.32 -3.27
CA VAL A 39 -9.66 2.99 -2.83
C VAL A 39 -9.94 2.97 -1.31
N CYS A 40 -9.12 3.63 -0.49
CA CYS A 40 -9.37 3.75 0.95
C CYS A 40 -10.67 4.50 1.25
N LEU A 41 -10.98 5.57 0.52
CA LEU A 41 -12.21 6.33 0.69
C LEU A 41 -13.43 5.48 0.35
N ILE A 42 -13.39 4.76 -0.78
CA ILE A 42 -14.44 3.82 -1.16
C ILE A 42 -14.63 2.75 -0.08
N ALA A 43 -13.53 2.14 0.37
CA ALA A 43 -13.58 1.10 1.38
C ALA A 43 -14.12 1.60 2.72
N PHE A 44 -13.74 2.81 3.13
CA PHE A 44 -14.26 3.47 4.32
C PHE A 44 -15.77 3.68 4.24
N ILE A 45 -16.26 4.23 3.11
CA ILE A 45 -17.69 4.43 2.88
C ILE A 45 -18.43 3.10 2.95
N PHE A 46 -17.94 2.06 2.26
CA PHE A 46 -18.53 0.72 2.34
C PHE A 46 -18.57 0.16 3.76
N GLY A 47 -17.48 0.31 4.53
CA GLY A 47 -17.42 -0.13 5.91
C GLY A 47 -18.45 0.58 6.81
N VAL A 48 -18.57 1.89 6.68
CA VAL A 48 -19.55 2.70 7.44
C VAL A 48 -20.98 2.34 7.04
N MET A 49 -21.26 2.24 5.73
CA MET A 49 -22.59 1.85 5.24
C MET A 49 -22.98 0.46 5.75
N ALA A 50 -22.06 -0.50 5.77
CA ALA A 50 -22.33 -1.84 6.29
C ALA A 50 -22.66 -1.85 7.80
N LEU A 51 -22.06 -0.96 8.59
CA LEU A 51 -22.38 -0.83 10.01
C LEU A 51 -23.73 -0.14 10.27
N LEU A 52 -24.09 0.87 9.46
CA LEU A 52 -25.33 1.63 9.61
C LEU A 52 -26.55 0.88 9.06
N TRP A 53 -26.37 0.20 7.92
CA TRP A 53 -27.41 -0.57 7.24
C TRP A 53 -26.97 -2.03 7.09
N PRO A 54 -27.00 -2.80 8.19
CA PRO A 54 -26.54 -4.18 8.14
C PRO A 54 -27.32 -5.02 7.14
N GLU A 55 -28.59 -4.72 6.85
CA GLU A 55 -29.42 -5.46 5.90
C GLU A 55 -28.78 -5.63 4.50
N TRP A 56 -27.85 -4.76 4.12
CA TRP A 56 -27.10 -4.87 2.85
C TRP A 56 -26.31 -6.18 2.73
N HIS A 57 -25.82 -6.73 3.84
CA HIS A 57 -25.08 -7.99 3.77
C HIS A 57 -25.99 -9.18 3.45
N GLU A 58 -27.31 -9.06 3.69
CA GLU A 58 -28.27 -10.14 3.40
C GLU A 58 -28.49 -10.35 1.90
N TRP A 59 -28.16 -9.33 1.10
CA TRP A 59 -28.22 -9.39 -0.36
C TRP A 59 -27.09 -10.25 -0.93
N LEU A 60 -25.98 -10.38 -0.21
CA LEU A 60 -24.83 -11.17 -0.65
C LEU A 60 -25.20 -12.64 -0.71
N THR A 61 -24.87 -13.30 -1.83
CA THR A 61 -25.09 -14.75 -1.97
C THR A 61 -24.35 -15.55 -0.90
N LEU A 62 -23.18 -15.07 -0.48
CA LEU A 62 -22.40 -15.64 0.63
C LEU A 62 -23.23 -15.72 1.92
N TYR A 63 -24.04 -14.69 2.19
CA TYR A 63 -24.93 -14.71 3.33
C TYR A 63 -26.01 -15.79 3.19
N LYS A 64 -26.70 -15.80 2.05
CA LYS A 64 -27.80 -16.73 1.79
C LYS A 64 -27.38 -18.20 1.87
N GLN A 65 -26.14 -18.50 1.48
CA GLN A 65 -25.62 -19.86 1.43
C GLN A 65 -24.95 -20.32 2.73
N TYR A 66 -24.16 -19.47 3.39
CA TYR A 66 -23.33 -19.88 4.54
C TYR A 66 -23.67 -19.10 5.81
N LEU A 67 -23.70 -17.77 5.74
CA LEU A 67 -23.81 -16.94 6.95
C LEU A 67 -25.21 -16.96 7.57
N ALA A 68 -26.26 -17.24 6.78
CA ALA A 68 -27.62 -17.37 7.28
C ALA A 68 -27.74 -18.54 8.27
N TYR A 69 -27.01 -19.64 8.05
CA TYR A 69 -26.93 -20.75 9.00
C TYR A 69 -26.22 -20.32 10.28
N ALA A 70 -25.05 -19.66 10.16
CA ALA A 70 -24.29 -19.16 11.31
C ALA A 70 -25.11 -18.19 12.18
N ARG A 71 -25.86 -17.27 11.55
CA ARG A 71 -26.77 -16.34 12.25
C ARG A 71 -27.90 -17.05 12.99
N ARG A 72 -28.43 -18.14 12.43
CA ARG A 72 -29.50 -18.94 13.08
C ARG A 72 -28.97 -19.78 14.24
N ALA A 73 -27.74 -20.30 14.12
CA ALA A 73 -27.10 -21.12 15.14
C ALA A 73 -26.73 -20.30 16.39
N ASP A 74 -26.08 -19.15 16.21
CA ASP A 74 -25.78 -18.22 17.30
C ASP A 74 -25.86 -16.76 16.83
N PRO A 75 -26.99 -16.07 17.06
CA PRO A 75 -27.20 -14.71 16.58
C PRO A 75 -26.33 -13.69 17.30
N ILE A 76 -26.01 -13.90 18.58
CA ILE A 76 -25.23 -12.94 19.38
C ILE A 76 -23.78 -12.95 18.88
N LEU A 77 -23.18 -14.14 18.78
CA LEU A 77 -21.82 -14.29 18.26
C LEU A 77 -21.70 -13.81 16.81
N TYR A 78 -22.71 -14.12 15.98
CA TYR A 78 -22.74 -13.65 14.59
C TYR A 78 -22.64 -12.13 14.46
N TRP A 79 -23.50 -11.40 15.18
CA TRP A 79 -23.52 -9.93 15.11
C TRP A 79 -22.28 -9.30 15.75
N LEU A 80 -21.71 -9.92 16.78
CA LEU A 80 -20.45 -9.49 17.36
C LEU A 80 -19.32 -9.61 16.33
N CYS A 81 -19.16 -10.77 15.69
CA CYS A 81 -18.17 -10.99 14.64
C CYS A 81 -18.38 -10.05 13.45
N TYR A 82 -19.63 -9.81 13.05
CA TYR A 82 -19.97 -8.86 11.98
C TYR A 82 -19.46 -7.44 12.30
N LYS A 83 -19.75 -6.94 13.50
CA LYS A 83 -19.32 -5.59 13.92
C LYS A 83 -17.80 -5.50 14.04
N ILE A 84 -17.16 -6.49 14.65
CA ILE A 84 -15.69 -6.53 14.76
C ILE A 84 -15.05 -6.51 13.37
N PHE A 85 -15.57 -7.30 12.43
CA PHE A 85 -15.08 -7.33 11.05
C PHE A 85 -15.14 -5.94 10.39
N PHE A 86 -16.30 -5.28 10.37
CA PHE A 86 -16.43 -3.98 9.71
C PHE A 86 -15.73 -2.83 10.46
N ILE A 87 -15.65 -2.88 11.79
CA ILE A 87 -14.83 -1.92 12.57
C ILE A 87 -13.34 -2.10 12.23
N SER A 88 -12.86 -3.34 12.17
CA SER A 88 -11.45 -3.63 11.83
C SER A 88 -11.14 -3.22 10.38
N TRP A 89 -12.08 -3.42 9.46
CA TRP A 89 -11.99 -2.94 8.08
C TRP A 89 -11.82 -1.42 8.01
N ILE A 90 -12.69 -0.66 8.68
CA ILE A 90 -12.59 0.81 8.76
C ILE A 90 -11.22 1.21 9.33
N PHE A 91 -10.80 0.58 10.43
CA PHE A 91 -9.54 0.88 11.08
C PHE A 91 -8.33 0.65 10.16
N ILE A 92 -8.29 -0.45 9.40
CA ILE A 92 -7.24 -0.73 8.42
C ILE A 92 -7.17 0.35 7.34
N HIS A 93 -8.30 0.83 6.84
CA HIS A 93 -8.31 1.88 5.80
C HIS A 93 -7.97 3.27 6.32
N VAL A 94 -8.39 3.61 7.53
CA VAL A 94 -7.99 4.87 8.19
C VAL A 94 -6.49 4.88 8.47
N THR A 95 -5.96 3.78 9.03
CA THR A 95 -4.52 3.64 9.25
C THR A 95 -3.74 3.69 7.92
N HIS A 96 -4.24 3.06 6.86
CA HIS A 96 -3.62 3.15 5.54
C HIS A 96 -3.53 4.59 5.04
N PHE A 97 -4.64 5.33 5.14
CA PHE A 97 -4.70 6.74 4.76
C PHE A 97 -3.66 7.58 5.51
N MET A 98 -3.51 7.37 6.82
CA MET A 98 -2.47 8.04 7.61
C MET A 98 -1.07 7.67 7.13
N THR A 99 -0.81 6.39 6.81
CA THR A 99 0.51 5.98 6.29
C THR A 99 0.82 6.62 4.93
N ILE A 100 -0.17 6.84 4.06
CA ILE A 100 0.01 7.55 2.78
C ILE A 100 0.44 9.00 3.02
N ILE A 101 -0.19 9.70 3.97
CA ILE A 101 0.19 11.08 4.33
C ILE A 101 1.66 11.11 4.82
N VAL A 102 2.05 10.18 5.69
CA VAL A 102 3.42 10.10 6.21
C VAL A 102 4.41 9.82 5.07
N THR A 103 4.08 8.95 4.12
CA THR A 103 4.91 8.69 2.94
C THR A 103 5.05 9.92 2.05
N ILE A 104 3.99 10.70 1.83
CA ILE A 104 4.07 11.95 1.05
C ILE A 104 5.07 12.92 1.69
N ILE A 105 5.04 13.05 3.02
CA ILE A 105 6.02 13.85 3.77
C ILE A 105 7.43 13.23 3.64
N GLY A 106 7.55 11.91 3.70
CA GLY A 106 8.81 11.18 3.49
C GLY A 106 9.44 11.42 2.12
N ILE A 107 8.63 11.45 1.07
CA ILE A 107 9.05 11.78 -0.30
C ILE A 107 9.60 13.21 -0.35
N GLN A 108 8.88 14.18 0.22
CA GLN A 108 9.26 15.59 0.19
C GLN A 108 10.53 15.89 1.02
N THR A 109 10.76 15.13 2.08
CA THR A 109 11.89 15.34 3.01
C THR A 109 13.08 14.41 2.76
N ILE A 110 12.98 13.50 1.78
CA ILE A 110 14.00 12.48 1.47
C ILE A 110 14.37 11.68 2.74
N ARG A 111 13.35 11.26 3.50
CA ARG A 111 13.52 10.48 4.73
C ARG A 111 12.97 9.06 4.56
N PRO A 112 13.83 8.03 4.38
CA PRO A 112 13.37 6.66 4.16
C PRO A 112 12.55 6.10 5.32
N SER A 113 12.85 6.51 6.56
CA SER A 113 12.13 6.08 7.76
C SER A 113 10.64 6.45 7.76
N LEU A 114 10.23 7.46 6.99
CA LEU A 114 8.82 7.87 6.86
C LEU A 114 8.06 7.07 5.80
N VAL A 115 8.75 6.36 4.91
CA VAL A 115 8.13 5.45 3.92
C VAL A 115 7.84 4.08 4.54
N PHE A 116 8.67 3.69 5.53
CA PHE A 116 8.60 2.39 6.19
C PHE A 116 7.23 2.02 6.80
N PRO A 117 6.48 2.93 7.47
CA PRO A 117 5.16 2.61 8.01
C PRO A 117 4.16 2.14 6.95
N GLN A 118 4.18 2.74 5.75
CA GLN A 118 3.29 2.33 4.67
C GLN A 118 3.69 0.96 4.08
N LEU A 119 5.00 0.65 4.00
CA LEU A 119 5.47 -0.68 3.59
C LEU A 119 4.92 -1.78 4.52
N ILE A 120 5.09 -1.60 5.84
CA ILE A 120 4.60 -2.57 6.82
C ILE A 120 3.08 -2.70 6.76
N HIS A 121 2.36 -1.58 6.64
CA HIS A 121 0.91 -1.57 6.51
C HIS A 121 0.44 -2.37 5.29
N LEU A 122 1.02 -2.10 4.11
CA LEU A 122 0.67 -2.79 2.87
C LEU A 122 1.01 -4.28 2.92
N MET A 123 2.12 -4.68 3.55
CA MET A 123 2.45 -6.10 3.75
C MET A 123 1.41 -6.82 4.63
N VAL A 124 1.00 -6.21 5.75
CA VAL A 124 -0.03 -6.75 6.64
C VAL A 124 -1.37 -6.84 5.89
N HIS A 125 -1.74 -5.78 5.17
CA HIS A 125 -2.98 -5.72 4.41
C HIS A 125 -3.02 -6.78 3.31
N LEU A 126 -1.92 -6.98 2.59
CA LEU A 126 -1.80 -8.04 1.58
C LEU A 126 -1.95 -9.44 2.20
N GLY A 127 -1.35 -9.68 3.37
CA GLY A 127 -1.53 -10.92 4.12
C GLY A 127 -3.00 -11.19 4.45
N LEU A 128 -3.72 -10.19 4.97
CA LEU A 128 -5.15 -10.30 5.28
C LEU A 128 -6.00 -10.59 4.03
N LEU A 129 -5.74 -9.90 2.91
CA LEU A 129 -6.43 -10.14 1.65
C LEU A 129 -6.14 -11.53 1.09
N THR A 130 -4.93 -12.06 1.29
CA THR A 130 -4.55 -13.42 0.87
C THR A 130 -5.31 -14.48 1.68
N VAL A 131 -5.43 -14.32 3.00
CA VAL A 131 -6.22 -15.21 3.85
C VAL A 131 -7.70 -15.17 3.45
N LEU A 132 -8.24 -13.98 3.20
CA LEU A 132 -9.62 -13.81 2.76
C LEU A 132 -9.87 -14.43 1.38
N LEU A 133 -8.93 -14.27 0.44
CA LEU A 133 -8.96 -14.92 -0.87
C LEU A 133 -8.99 -16.44 -0.73
N ALA A 134 -8.09 -17.01 0.09
CA ALA A 134 -8.05 -18.46 0.32
C ALA A 134 -9.37 -18.98 0.92
N ALA A 135 -9.94 -18.27 1.90
CA ALA A 135 -11.24 -18.62 2.48
C ALA A 135 -12.36 -18.62 1.43
N VAL A 136 -12.43 -17.61 0.57
CA VAL A 136 -13.44 -17.54 -0.50
C VAL A 136 -13.20 -18.62 -1.55
N LEU A 137 -11.96 -18.96 -1.90
CA LEU A 137 -11.66 -20.04 -2.83
C LEU A 137 -12.10 -21.41 -2.30
N ILE A 138 -11.92 -21.68 -1.00
CA ILE A 138 -12.44 -22.90 -0.34
C ILE A 138 -13.97 -22.93 -0.42
N ILE A 139 -14.63 -21.79 -0.17
CA ILE A 139 -16.08 -21.69 -0.28
C ILE A 139 -16.54 -21.96 -1.73
N CYS A 140 -15.88 -21.36 -2.73
CA CYS A 140 -16.15 -21.58 -4.15
C CYS A 140 -16.00 -23.05 -4.56
N SER A 141 -15.03 -23.78 -4.01
CA SER A 141 -14.78 -25.19 -4.38
C SER A 141 -15.84 -26.15 -3.81
N THR A 142 -16.59 -25.75 -2.79
CA THR A 142 -17.64 -26.56 -2.15
C THR A 142 -19.03 -26.48 -2.82
N ALA A 143 -19.08 -26.22 -4.14
CA ALA A 143 -20.28 -26.18 -4.99
C ALA A 143 -21.16 -24.92 -4.91
N ALA A 144 -20.68 -23.83 -4.29
CA ALA A 144 -21.34 -22.52 -4.33
C ALA A 144 -21.24 -21.88 -5.72
N LYS A 145 -22.31 -21.99 -6.54
CA LYS A 145 -22.34 -21.44 -7.91
C LYS A 145 -22.17 -19.91 -8.01
N ILE A 146 -22.13 -19.14 -6.91
CA ILE A 146 -22.23 -17.67 -6.94
C ILE A 146 -21.43 -16.98 -5.81
N ALA A 147 -20.16 -17.35 -5.61
CA ALA A 147 -19.21 -16.55 -4.81
C ALA A 147 -18.27 -15.68 -5.67
N TRP A 148 -18.46 -15.68 -7.00
CA TRP A 148 -17.68 -14.90 -7.97
C TRP A 148 -17.71 -13.39 -7.71
N PHE A 149 -18.82 -12.85 -7.22
CA PHE A 149 -18.90 -11.43 -6.87
C PHE A 149 -17.95 -11.07 -5.73
N THR A 150 -17.95 -11.86 -4.65
CA THR A 150 -17.04 -11.68 -3.51
C THR A 150 -15.58 -11.87 -3.93
N LEU A 151 -15.30 -12.87 -4.78
CA LEU A 151 -13.97 -13.09 -5.34
C LEU A 151 -13.49 -11.88 -6.15
N GLY A 152 -14.33 -11.36 -7.05
CA GLY A 152 -14.02 -10.18 -7.86
C GLY A 152 -13.75 -8.95 -7.00
N LEU A 153 -14.53 -8.75 -5.94
CA LEU A 153 -14.33 -7.65 -5.00
C LEU A 153 -12.97 -7.75 -4.29
N ILE A 154 -12.59 -8.94 -3.81
CA ILE A 154 -11.27 -9.16 -3.19
C ILE A 154 -10.14 -8.85 -4.17
N LEU A 155 -10.25 -9.32 -5.41
CA LEU A 155 -9.23 -9.06 -6.44
C LEU A 155 -9.09 -7.58 -6.78
N ILE A 156 -10.21 -6.84 -6.85
CA ILE A 156 -10.21 -5.39 -7.06
C ILE A 156 -9.48 -4.65 -5.94
N PHE A 157 -9.60 -5.09 -4.69
CA PHE A 157 -8.85 -4.49 -3.58
C PHE A 157 -7.39 -4.96 -3.51
N MET A 158 -7.11 -6.20 -3.93
CA MET A 158 -5.76 -6.77 -3.89
C MET A 158 -4.83 -6.12 -4.93
N PHE A 159 -5.32 -5.82 -6.14
CA PHE A 159 -4.47 -5.24 -7.19
C PHE A 159 -3.84 -3.88 -6.83
N PRO A 160 -4.57 -2.88 -6.30
CA PRO A 160 -4.00 -1.62 -5.83
C PRO A 160 -3.00 -1.81 -4.68
N VAL A 161 -3.26 -2.74 -3.76
CA VAL A 161 -2.36 -3.04 -2.63
C VAL A 161 -1.04 -3.62 -3.14
N CYS A 162 -1.08 -4.63 -4.02
CA CYS A 162 0.11 -5.23 -4.60
C CYS A 162 0.93 -4.23 -5.42
N SER A 163 0.26 -3.47 -6.29
CA SER A 163 0.94 -2.50 -7.16
C SER A 163 1.55 -1.35 -6.36
N ASN A 164 0.85 -0.82 -5.35
CA ASN A 164 1.42 0.20 -4.47
C ASN A 164 2.59 -0.36 -3.65
N LEU A 165 2.48 -1.56 -3.09
CA LEU A 165 3.57 -2.20 -2.34
C LEU A 165 4.82 -2.35 -3.21
N TYR A 166 4.66 -2.85 -4.44
CA TYR A 166 5.77 -3.01 -5.38
C TYR A 166 6.49 -1.69 -5.67
N ILE A 167 5.72 -0.65 -6.05
CA ILE A 167 6.30 0.67 -6.34
C ILE A 167 6.97 1.27 -5.10
N LEU A 168 6.37 1.08 -3.93
CA LEU A 168 6.91 1.62 -2.69
C LEU A 168 8.22 0.93 -2.26
N VAL A 169 8.37 -0.37 -2.52
CA VAL A 169 9.64 -1.09 -2.28
C VAL A 169 10.74 -0.53 -3.18
N VAL A 170 10.47 -0.42 -4.48
CA VAL A 170 11.42 0.16 -5.47
C VAL A 170 11.79 1.59 -5.07
N PHE A 171 10.81 2.38 -4.64
CA PHE A 171 11.04 3.75 -4.22
C PHE A 171 11.81 3.86 -2.89
N TYR A 172 11.58 2.94 -1.96
CA TYR A 172 12.31 2.89 -0.69
C TYR A 172 13.81 2.65 -0.92
N GLU A 173 14.17 1.68 -1.77
CA GLU A 173 15.56 1.44 -2.15
C GLU A 173 16.18 2.70 -2.77
N PHE A 174 15.46 3.34 -3.69
CA PHE A 174 15.90 4.58 -4.32
C PHE A 174 16.13 5.74 -3.33
N ILE A 175 15.20 5.99 -2.41
CA ILE A 175 15.39 7.03 -1.38
C ILE A 175 16.56 6.67 -0.46
N TYR A 176 16.69 5.40 -0.10
CA TYR A 176 17.74 4.95 0.81
C TYR A 176 19.14 5.24 0.23
N GLU A 177 19.36 4.92 -1.05
CA GLU A 177 20.62 5.26 -1.75
C GLU A 177 20.90 6.77 -1.74
N LYS A 178 19.87 7.59 -1.99
CA LYS A 178 19.99 9.05 -1.97
C LYS A 178 20.31 9.59 -0.58
N TYR A 179 19.68 9.03 0.45
CA TYR A 179 19.89 9.41 1.83
C TYR A 179 21.33 9.10 2.27
N ASP A 180 21.85 7.91 1.93
CA ASP A 180 23.23 7.51 2.24
C ASP A 180 24.25 8.40 1.51
N ALA A 181 24.02 8.71 0.22
CA ALA A 181 24.86 9.64 -0.52
C ALA A 181 24.87 11.05 0.10
N LEU A 182 23.69 11.55 0.53
CA LEU A 182 23.58 12.84 1.21
C LEU A 182 24.35 12.85 2.53
N GLN A 183 24.23 11.78 3.33
CA GLN A 183 24.98 11.64 4.59
C GLN A 183 26.49 11.59 4.36
N ALA A 184 26.96 10.91 3.31
CA ALA A 184 28.38 10.89 2.95
C ALA A 184 28.90 12.30 2.58
N VAL A 185 28.14 13.06 1.79
CA VAL A 185 28.49 14.45 1.43
C VAL A 185 28.50 15.36 2.67
N LEU A 186 27.50 15.22 3.54
CA LEU A 186 27.43 15.99 4.80
C LEU A 186 28.60 15.66 5.75
N ALA A 187 29.02 14.40 5.81
CA ALA A 187 30.18 13.98 6.60
C ALA A 187 31.48 14.59 6.06
N ASN A 188 31.68 14.57 4.73
CA ASN A 188 32.86 15.15 4.09
C ASN A 188 32.91 16.68 4.22
N THR A 189 31.78 17.37 4.08
CA THR A 189 31.72 18.84 4.25
C THR A 189 31.92 19.28 5.70
N LYS A 190 31.49 18.49 6.69
CA LYS A 190 31.84 18.74 8.10
C LYS A 190 33.34 18.63 8.38
N GLN A 191 34.07 17.78 7.65
CA GLN A 191 35.52 17.64 7.84
C GLN A 191 36.33 18.83 7.28
N VAL A 192 35.80 19.55 6.28
CA VAL A 192 36.52 20.69 5.65
C VAL A 192 36.47 21.96 6.51
N HIS A 193 35.55 22.07 7.48
CA HIS A 193 35.36 23.30 8.27
C HIS A 193 36.24 23.49 9.51
N PHE A 194 37.19 22.59 9.80
CA PHE A 194 38.13 22.78 10.93
C PHE A 194 39.57 22.94 10.48
N LYS A 195 39.87 24.12 9.94
CA LYS A 195 41.22 24.70 10.01
C LYS A 195 41.08 26.19 10.32
N GLU A 196 40.48 26.50 11.47
CA GLU A 196 40.66 27.82 12.06
C GLU A 196 42.12 27.97 12.48
N ARG A 197 42.71 29.07 12.03
CA ARG A 197 44.13 29.40 12.07
C ARG A 197 44.41 30.33 13.24
#